data_AF-A0A6I5P638-F1
#
_entry.id   AF-A0A6I5P638-F1
#
_cell.length_a   1.000
_cell.length_b   1.000
_cell.length_c   1.000
_cell.angle_alpha   90.00
_cell.angle_beta   90.00
_cell.angle_gamma   90.00
#
_symmetry.space_group_name_H-M   'P 1'
#
loop_
_entity.id
_entity.type
_entity.pdbx_description
1 polymer ?
#
loop_
_entity_poly.entity_id
_entity_poly.type
_entity_poly.pdbx_seq_one_letter_code
_entity_poly.pdbx_strand_id
1 'polypeptide(L)'
;MHIGPLQLAAIAFENPTFKGEILAELDAVRGRGVIRLIDLLFIYREASGNVTVMTDTDVEAADLADYGDVLSTLLGLGESSAADINGTSVDDGYGLSLEEIRGVVEQMPPDTALALVLFEHRWAGGLAQAIREAGGHLLAQGLLTREAVLVVGSELAAIAEAERAIAATEAIKGAAVLDTLAFTAAAEEAQALMADELVTAAIAAEALRTLMAVGVVDDTELETAIVALVEAGLLSPDLVADALDKADAAIAAIEETLAAQAETGV
;
A
#
# COMPACT_ATOMS: atom_id res chain seq x y z
N MET A 1 -8.96 29.17 10.38
CA MET A 1 -9.57 27.88 10.78
C MET A 1 -8.75 26.76 10.16
N HIS A 2 -8.61 25.60 10.82
CA HIS A 2 -7.91 24.45 10.24
C HIS A 2 -8.95 23.48 9.69
N ILE A 3 -9.24 23.60 8.41
CA ILE A 3 -10.17 22.70 7.72
C ILE A 3 -9.48 21.34 7.57
N GLY A 4 -10.12 20.30 8.10
CA GLY A 4 -9.71 18.92 7.92
C GLY A 4 -9.98 18.44 6.49
N PRO A 5 -9.44 17.27 6.09
CA PRO A 5 -9.76 16.66 4.82
C PRO A 5 -11.27 16.48 4.64
N LEU A 6 -11.79 16.82 3.46
CA LEU A 6 -13.16 16.56 3.09
C LEU A 6 -13.30 15.17 2.47
N GLN A 7 -14.42 14.50 2.77
CA GLN A 7 -14.76 13.21 2.21
C GLN A 7 -16.19 13.24 1.67
N LEU A 8 -16.34 12.97 0.37
CA LEU A 8 -17.62 12.67 -0.26
C LEU A 8 -17.87 11.16 -0.19
N ALA A 9 -19.06 10.77 0.24
CA ALA A 9 -19.51 9.38 0.27
C ALA A 9 -20.89 9.25 -0.39
N ALA A 10 -21.07 8.22 -1.22
CA ALA A 10 -22.35 7.83 -1.78
C ALA A 10 -22.73 6.44 -1.26
N ILE A 11 -23.90 6.32 -0.64
CA ILE A 11 -24.36 5.11 0.06
C ILE A 11 -25.72 4.74 -0.50
N ALA A 12 -25.80 3.57 -1.15
CA ALA A 12 -27.06 3.03 -1.64
C ALA A 12 -27.61 1.99 -0.65
N PHE A 13 -28.95 1.94 -0.57
CA PHE A 13 -29.66 0.93 0.21
C PHE A 13 -30.69 0.24 -0.67
N GLU A 14 -30.71 -1.08 -0.59
CA GLU A 14 -31.70 -1.94 -1.25
C GLU A 14 -32.70 -2.45 -0.21
N ASN A 15 -33.99 -2.26 -0.46
CA ASN A 15 -35.10 -2.64 0.42
C ASN A 15 -34.87 -2.22 1.88
N PRO A 16 -34.53 -0.95 2.15
CA PRO A 16 -34.09 -0.53 3.47
C PRO A 16 -35.20 -0.62 4.52
N THR A 17 -34.81 -1.02 5.73
CA THR A 17 -35.66 -0.88 6.93
C THR A 17 -35.03 0.13 7.88
N PHE A 18 -35.37 1.40 7.74
CA PHE A 18 -34.81 2.47 8.58
C PHE A 18 -35.42 2.48 9.98
N LYS A 19 -34.56 2.33 10.99
CA LYS A 19 -34.93 2.38 12.43
C LYS A 19 -34.38 3.60 13.17
N GLY A 20 -33.69 4.50 12.46
CA GLY A 20 -33.04 5.68 13.04
C GLY A 20 -31.64 5.44 13.62
N GLU A 21 -31.14 4.21 13.64
CA GLU A 21 -29.82 3.86 14.20
C GLU A 21 -28.67 4.58 13.48
N ILE A 22 -28.77 4.77 12.16
CA ILE A 22 -27.77 5.50 11.36
C ILE A 22 -27.65 6.96 11.81
N LEU A 23 -28.80 7.62 12.02
CA LEU A 23 -28.82 9.02 12.49
C LEU A 23 -28.30 9.13 13.91
N ALA A 24 -28.66 8.19 14.79
CA ALA A 24 -28.16 8.17 16.17
C ALA A 24 -26.63 8.05 16.23
N GLU A 25 -26.02 7.21 15.40
CA GLU A 25 -24.56 7.10 15.31
C GLU A 25 -23.92 8.33 14.64
N LEU A 26 -24.54 8.87 13.59
CA LEU A 26 -24.08 10.11 12.96
C LEU A 26 -24.02 11.27 13.97
N ASP A 27 -25.08 11.45 14.75
CA ASP A 27 -25.16 12.47 15.81
C ASP A 27 -24.15 12.21 16.93
N ALA A 28 -23.89 10.95 17.28
CA ALA A 28 -22.88 10.60 18.27
C ALA A 28 -21.46 10.99 17.81
N VAL A 29 -21.11 10.81 16.53
CA VAL A 29 -19.80 11.20 16.00
C VAL A 29 -19.70 12.72 15.83
N ARG A 30 -20.77 13.38 15.34
CA ARG A 30 -20.89 14.85 15.29
C ARG A 30 -20.70 15.48 16.67
N GLY A 31 -21.40 14.96 17.68
CA GLY A 31 -21.35 15.46 19.07
C GLY A 31 -19.97 15.31 19.73
N ARG A 32 -19.14 14.38 19.27
CA ARG A 32 -17.73 14.26 19.71
C ARG A 32 -16.79 15.25 19.01
N GLY A 33 -17.25 15.96 17.99
CA GLY A 33 -16.46 16.89 17.20
C GLY A 33 -15.39 16.24 16.33
N VAL A 34 -15.50 14.93 16.07
CA VAL A 34 -14.54 14.17 15.23
C VAL A 34 -14.76 14.50 13.75
N ILE A 35 -16.02 14.65 13.36
CA ILE A 35 -16.44 15.05 12.01
C ILE A 35 -17.32 16.30 12.08
N ARG A 36 -17.45 17.01 10.96
CA ARG A 36 -18.51 17.99 10.69
C ARG A 36 -19.30 17.53 9.48
N LEU A 37 -20.62 17.56 9.54
CA LEU A 37 -21.47 17.33 8.37
C LEU A 37 -21.53 18.62 7.55
N ILE A 38 -20.95 18.61 6.34
CA ILE A 38 -20.96 19.77 5.45
C ILE A 38 -22.25 19.79 4.64
N ASP A 39 -22.65 18.64 4.09
CA ASP A 39 -23.89 18.50 3.34
C ASP A 39 -24.34 17.03 3.35
N LEU A 40 -25.66 16.81 3.37
CA LEU A 40 -26.32 15.52 3.26
C LEU A 40 -27.49 15.67 2.30
N LEU A 41 -27.56 14.79 1.30
CA LEU A 41 -28.75 14.57 0.49
C LEU A 41 -29.16 13.11 0.62
N PHE A 42 -30.33 12.87 1.18
CA PHE A 42 -30.93 11.56 1.28
C PHE A 42 -32.19 11.49 0.43
N ILE A 43 -32.26 10.47 -0.42
CA ILE A 43 -33.37 10.20 -1.33
C ILE A 43 -33.86 8.78 -1.07
N TYR A 44 -35.15 8.60 -0.81
CA TYR A 44 -35.78 7.29 -0.74
C TYR A 44 -36.93 7.22 -1.75
N ARG A 45 -36.86 6.23 -2.65
CA ARG A 45 -37.94 5.90 -3.57
C ARG A 45 -38.67 4.68 -3.04
N GLU A 46 -39.91 4.85 -2.61
CA GLU A 46 -40.77 3.76 -2.15
C GLU A 46 -41.17 2.83 -3.31
N ALA A 47 -41.60 1.61 -2.96
CA ALA A 47 -42.23 0.69 -3.90
C ALA A 47 -43.48 1.27 -4.60
N SER A 48 -44.17 2.18 -3.92
CA SER A 48 -45.35 2.90 -4.44
C SER A 48 -45.01 3.91 -5.55
N GLY A 49 -43.73 4.25 -5.70
CA GLY A 49 -43.25 5.32 -6.57
C GLY A 49 -43.13 6.67 -5.88
N ASN A 50 -43.60 6.81 -4.62
CA ASN A 50 -43.39 8.01 -3.83
C ASN A 50 -41.90 8.24 -3.56
N VAL A 51 -41.50 9.51 -3.47
CA VAL A 51 -40.13 9.92 -3.24
C VAL A 51 -40.07 10.81 -2.01
N THR A 52 -39.21 10.44 -1.07
CA THR A 52 -38.86 11.25 0.10
C THR A 52 -37.46 11.80 -0.11
N VAL A 53 -37.30 13.11 0.09
CA VAL A 53 -36.00 13.79 0.05
C VAL A 53 -35.77 14.45 1.40
N MET A 54 -34.56 14.32 1.94
CA MET A 54 -34.14 14.92 3.20
C MET A 54 -32.73 15.48 3.05
N THR A 55 -32.49 16.65 3.65
CA THR A 55 -31.18 17.29 3.70
C THR A 55 -30.78 17.57 5.15
N ASP A 56 -29.47 17.66 5.43
CA ASP A 56 -28.92 18.02 6.74
C ASP A 56 -27.52 18.65 6.58
N THR A 57 -27.18 19.62 7.44
CA THR A 57 -25.88 20.30 7.45
C THR A 57 -25.57 20.89 8.83
N ASP A 58 -24.28 20.85 9.23
CA ASP A 58 -23.74 21.57 10.40
C ASP A 58 -23.19 22.96 10.03
N VAL A 59 -23.29 23.38 8.78
CA VAL A 59 -22.70 24.63 8.28
C VAL A 59 -23.77 25.72 8.27
N GLU A 60 -23.59 26.73 9.12
CA GLU A 60 -24.42 27.93 9.06
C GLU A 60 -24.03 28.79 7.85
N ALA A 61 -24.98 29.57 7.32
CA ALA A 61 -24.75 30.43 6.16
C ALA A 61 -23.55 31.39 6.31
N ALA A 62 -23.20 31.78 7.54
CA ALA A 62 -22.06 32.65 7.83
C ALA A 62 -20.70 31.94 7.69
N ASP A 63 -20.64 30.63 7.96
CA ASP A 63 -19.43 29.81 7.84
C ASP A 63 -19.20 29.36 6.39
N LEU A 64 -20.20 29.54 5.52
CA LEU A 64 -20.20 29.08 4.14
C LEU A 64 -19.10 29.73 3.29
N ALA A 65 -18.68 30.95 3.62
CA ALA A 65 -17.58 31.61 2.91
C ALA A 65 -16.26 30.82 3.01
N ASP A 66 -16.00 30.19 4.17
CA ASP A 66 -14.77 29.43 4.40
C ASP A 66 -14.75 28.09 3.65
N TYR A 67 -15.93 27.50 3.39
CA TYR A 67 -16.07 26.26 2.60
C TYR A 67 -16.40 26.52 1.13
N GLY A 68 -16.91 27.70 0.78
CA GLY A 68 -17.40 28.06 -0.54
C GLY A 68 -16.32 27.96 -1.62
N ASP A 69 -15.11 28.42 -1.32
CA ASP A 69 -13.97 28.30 -2.23
C ASP A 69 -13.55 26.83 -2.45
N VAL A 70 -13.59 26.03 -1.38
CA VAL A 70 -13.24 24.60 -1.42
C VAL A 70 -14.30 23.82 -2.21
N LEU A 71 -15.59 24.08 -1.95
CA LEU A 71 -16.71 23.42 -2.61
C LEU A 71 -16.82 23.85 -4.08
N SER A 72 -16.61 25.12 -4.40
CA SER A 72 -16.52 25.65 -5.77
C SER A 72 -15.44 24.92 -6.58
N THR A 73 -14.26 24.75 -5.98
CA THR A 73 -13.15 24.03 -6.59
C THR A 73 -13.48 22.55 -6.80
N LEU A 74 -14.10 21.89 -5.80
CA LEU A 74 -14.48 20.47 -5.88
C LEU A 74 -15.57 20.20 -6.92
N LEU A 75 -16.54 21.10 -7.07
CA LEU A 75 -17.63 20.99 -8.04
C LEU A 75 -17.21 21.46 -9.45
N GLY A 76 -15.97 21.89 -9.64
CA GLY A 76 -15.46 22.36 -10.93
C GLY A 76 -16.10 23.67 -11.39
N LEU A 77 -16.66 24.47 -10.47
CA LEU A 77 -17.35 25.74 -10.74
C LEU A 77 -16.37 26.93 -10.81
N GLY A 78 -15.16 26.68 -11.28
CA GLY A 78 -14.07 27.66 -11.29
C GLY A 78 -14.46 29.01 -11.88
N GLU A 79 -14.11 30.07 -11.16
CA GLU A 79 -14.27 31.51 -11.47
C GLU A 79 -15.68 32.11 -11.52
N SER A 80 -16.75 31.34 -11.24
CA SER A 80 -18.03 31.94 -10.85
C SER A 80 -18.03 32.15 -9.33
N SER A 81 -17.88 33.41 -8.91
CA SER A 81 -17.84 33.79 -7.51
C SER A 81 -18.99 33.15 -6.71
N ALA A 82 -18.73 32.75 -5.47
CA ALA A 82 -19.74 32.26 -4.52
C ALA A 82 -20.96 33.20 -4.32
N ALA A 83 -20.93 34.41 -4.92
CA ALA A 83 -22.04 35.36 -4.93
C ALA A 83 -23.19 35.00 -5.89
N ASP A 84 -22.98 34.14 -6.90
CA ASP A 84 -24.03 33.77 -7.88
C ASP A 84 -24.89 32.56 -7.46
N ILE A 85 -24.57 31.91 -6.32
CA ILE A 85 -25.33 30.75 -5.80
C ILE A 85 -26.61 31.19 -5.06
N ASN A 86 -26.86 32.50 -4.94
CA ASN A 86 -28.03 33.08 -4.24
C ASN A 86 -29.37 32.97 -5.01
N GLY A 87 -29.56 32.02 -5.92
CA GLY A 87 -30.65 32.14 -6.88
C GLY A 87 -31.23 30.87 -7.45
N THR A 88 -31.69 29.93 -6.62
CA THR A 88 -33.01 29.27 -6.77
C THR A 88 -33.19 28.25 -5.63
N SER A 89 -33.75 28.75 -4.53
CA SER A 89 -34.13 27.99 -3.35
C SER A 89 -35.14 26.87 -3.63
N VAL A 90 -34.94 25.72 -3.00
CA VAL A 90 -35.96 25.16 -2.11
C VAL A 90 -35.24 24.72 -0.82
N ASP A 91 -35.31 25.58 0.21
CA ASP A 91 -34.84 25.43 1.60
C ASP A 91 -33.74 24.37 1.91
N ASP A 92 -32.55 24.90 2.24
CA ASP A 92 -31.53 24.35 3.15
C ASP A 92 -30.80 23.04 2.78
N GLY A 93 -30.49 22.82 1.50
CA GLY A 93 -29.49 21.83 1.07
C GLY A 93 -28.66 22.36 -0.09
N TYR A 94 -27.34 22.39 0.03
CA TYR A 94 -26.43 22.96 -0.98
C TYR A 94 -26.08 22.00 -2.12
N GLY A 95 -26.94 21.00 -2.37
CA GLY A 95 -26.70 19.92 -3.31
C GLY A 95 -27.85 19.72 -4.31
N LEU A 96 -27.51 19.77 -5.60
CA LEU A 96 -28.33 19.46 -6.79
C LEU A 96 -29.61 20.31 -6.95
N SER A 97 -29.80 20.88 -8.12
CA SER A 97 -31.08 21.48 -8.52
C SER A 97 -32.20 20.43 -8.49
N LEU A 98 -33.45 20.88 -8.33
CA LEU A 98 -34.63 20.00 -8.36
C LEU A 98 -34.68 19.13 -9.62
N GLU A 99 -34.17 19.62 -10.76
CA GLU A 99 -34.09 18.88 -12.02
C GLU A 99 -33.05 17.75 -11.96
N GLU A 100 -31.88 18.01 -11.36
CA GLU A 100 -30.83 17.01 -11.17
C GLU A 100 -31.26 15.93 -10.16
N ILE A 101 -31.89 16.32 -9.05
CA ILE A 101 -32.48 15.37 -8.09
C ILE A 101 -33.52 14.49 -8.79
N ARG A 102 -34.38 15.07 -9.63
CA ARG A 102 -35.35 14.30 -10.43
C ARG A 102 -34.68 13.33 -11.39
N GLY A 103 -33.61 13.74 -12.07
CA GLY A 103 -32.86 12.88 -12.98
C GLY A 103 -32.22 11.67 -12.29
N VAL A 104 -31.71 11.85 -11.06
CA VAL A 104 -31.20 10.75 -10.22
C VAL A 104 -32.35 9.84 -9.78
N VAL A 105 -33.43 10.44 -9.27
CA VAL A 105 -34.62 9.75 -8.79
C VAL A 105 -35.23 8.86 -9.88
N GLU A 106 -35.36 9.34 -11.12
CA GLU A 106 -35.91 8.58 -12.25
C GLU A 106 -35.12 7.30 -12.58
N GLN A 107 -33.84 7.24 -12.24
CA GLN A 107 -32.98 6.08 -12.46
C GLN A 107 -32.94 5.12 -11.27
N MET A 108 -33.45 5.53 -10.11
CA MET A 108 -33.50 4.68 -8.92
C MET A 108 -34.58 3.59 -9.07
N PRO A 109 -34.25 2.31 -8.81
CA PRO A 109 -35.26 1.26 -8.70
C PRO A 109 -36.27 1.56 -7.58
N PRO A 110 -37.52 1.06 -7.67
CA PRO A 110 -38.45 1.13 -6.55
C PRO A 110 -37.88 0.44 -5.30
N ASP A 111 -38.24 0.96 -4.14
CA ASP A 111 -37.79 0.50 -2.81
C ASP A 111 -36.27 0.58 -2.57
N THR A 112 -35.64 1.65 -3.07
CA THR A 112 -34.22 1.92 -2.86
C THR A 112 -34.00 3.31 -2.27
N ALA A 113 -32.90 3.47 -1.54
CA ALA A 113 -32.47 4.76 -1.04
C ALA A 113 -31.02 5.09 -1.45
N LEU A 114 -30.71 6.37 -1.53
CA LEU A 114 -29.38 6.91 -1.78
C LEU A 114 -29.10 8.02 -0.76
N ALA A 115 -27.96 7.94 -0.09
CA ALA A 115 -27.40 9.03 0.70
C ALA A 115 -26.13 9.53 0.02
N LEU A 116 -26.08 10.82 -0.30
CA LEU A 116 -24.86 11.53 -0.69
C LEU A 116 -24.45 12.39 0.50
N VAL A 117 -23.22 12.22 0.99
CA VAL A 117 -22.79 12.87 2.22
C VAL A 117 -21.39 13.45 2.07
N LEU A 118 -21.21 14.69 2.51
CA LEU A 118 -19.93 15.37 2.56
C LEU A 118 -19.56 15.65 4.03
N PHE A 119 -18.46 15.05 4.48
CA PHE A 119 -17.95 15.23 5.84
C PHE A 119 -16.61 15.94 5.84
N GLU A 120 -16.36 16.77 6.85
CA GLU A 120 -15.01 17.22 7.22
C GLU A 120 -14.46 16.34 8.35
N HIS A 121 -13.25 15.81 8.18
CA HIS A 121 -12.50 15.12 9.23
C HIS A 121 -11.81 16.11 10.17
N ARG A 122 -12.58 16.74 11.07
CA ARG A 122 -12.09 17.81 11.99
C ARG A 122 -10.88 17.40 12.83
N TRP A 123 -10.81 16.13 13.25
CA TRP A 123 -9.69 15.61 14.04
C TRP A 123 -8.33 15.79 13.34
N ALA A 124 -8.31 15.78 12.01
CA ALA A 124 -7.09 15.86 11.21
C ALA A 124 -6.65 17.30 10.93
N GLY A 125 -7.48 18.32 11.19
CA GLY A 125 -7.17 19.72 10.87
C GLY A 125 -5.87 20.21 11.51
N GLY A 126 -5.71 19.99 12.82
CA GLY A 126 -4.51 20.37 13.56
C GLY A 126 -3.26 19.56 13.14
N LEU A 127 -3.42 18.26 12.90
CA LEU A 127 -2.33 17.41 12.42
C LEU A 127 -1.84 17.85 11.02
N ALA A 128 -2.76 18.09 10.10
CA ALA A 128 -2.45 18.54 8.75
C ALA A 128 -1.73 19.90 8.76
N GLN A 129 -2.11 20.80 9.67
CA GLN A 129 -1.38 22.04 9.87
C GLN A 129 0.05 21.78 10.38
N ALA A 130 0.21 20.99 11.43
CA ALA A 130 1.52 20.70 12.01
C ALA A 130 2.48 20.05 10.98
N ILE A 131 1.98 19.15 10.14
CA ILE A 131 2.75 18.56 9.02
C ILE A 131 3.22 19.65 8.05
N ARG A 132 2.33 20.56 7.63
CA ARG A 132 2.69 21.66 6.73
C ARG A 132 3.72 22.62 7.34
N GLU A 133 3.56 22.95 8.61
CA GLU A 133 4.51 23.80 9.35
C GLU A 133 5.89 23.16 9.48
N ALA A 134 5.96 21.82 9.53
CA ALA A 134 7.20 21.05 9.46
C ALA A 134 7.78 20.91 8.03
N GLY A 135 7.16 21.54 7.02
CA GLY A 135 7.57 21.45 5.61
C GLY A 135 7.06 20.19 4.88
N GLY A 136 6.22 19.39 5.53
CA GLY A 136 5.58 18.24 4.90
C GLY A 136 4.44 18.64 3.96
N HIS A 137 4.21 17.85 2.92
CA HIS A 137 3.08 17.98 2.02
C HIS A 137 2.48 16.61 1.74
N LEU A 138 1.16 16.57 1.57
CA LEU A 138 0.42 15.33 1.32
C LEU A 138 0.69 14.88 -0.13
N LEU A 139 1.21 13.66 -0.31
CA LEU A 139 1.45 13.08 -1.63
C LEU A 139 0.24 12.29 -2.14
N ALA A 140 -0.41 11.53 -1.27
CA ALA A 140 -1.59 10.73 -1.60
C ALA A 140 -2.47 10.55 -0.35
N GLN A 141 -3.77 10.42 -0.55
CA GLN A 141 -4.76 10.14 0.50
C GLN A 141 -5.90 9.32 -0.08
N GLY A 142 -6.36 8.34 0.68
CA GLY A 142 -7.52 7.51 0.35
C GLY A 142 -8.00 6.76 1.58
N LEU A 143 -9.20 6.20 1.51
CA LEU A 143 -9.71 5.28 2.51
C LEU A 143 -9.52 3.85 2.01
N LEU A 144 -8.91 3.02 2.85
CA LEU A 144 -8.80 1.59 2.57
C LEU A 144 -10.02 0.89 3.16
N THR A 145 -10.82 0.25 2.31
CA THR A 145 -11.89 -0.63 2.76
C THR A 145 -11.29 -1.91 3.34
N ARG A 146 -12.07 -2.65 4.13
CA ARG A 146 -11.61 -3.91 4.73
C ARG A 146 -11.16 -4.91 3.66
N GLU A 147 -11.87 -4.93 2.54
CA GLU A 147 -11.57 -5.77 1.37
C GLU A 147 -10.25 -5.34 0.74
N ALA A 148 -10.04 -4.03 0.55
CA ALA A 148 -8.79 -3.50 0.01
C ALA A 148 -7.58 -3.84 0.89
N VAL A 149 -7.74 -3.80 2.21
CA VAL A 149 -6.68 -4.20 3.15
C VAL A 149 -6.32 -5.67 3.01
N LEU A 150 -7.30 -6.55 2.79
CA LEU A 150 -7.04 -7.99 2.61
C LEU A 150 -6.30 -8.29 1.30
N VAL A 151 -6.68 -7.61 0.21
CA VAL A 151 -6.00 -7.76 -1.09
C VAL A 151 -4.55 -7.29 -0.99
N VAL A 152 -4.33 -6.06 -0.51
CA VAL A 152 -2.97 -5.51 -0.32
C VAL A 152 -2.16 -6.37 0.63
N GLY A 153 -2.77 -6.87 1.71
CA GLY A 153 -2.10 -7.80 2.63
C GLY A 153 -1.68 -9.10 1.97
N SER A 154 -2.52 -9.68 1.11
CA SER A 154 -2.19 -10.92 0.37
C SER A 154 -1.11 -10.72 -0.67
N GLU A 155 -1.11 -9.58 -1.38
CA GLU A 155 -0.08 -9.24 -2.36
C GLU A 155 1.26 -8.99 -1.67
N LEU A 156 1.29 -8.20 -0.59
CA LEU A 156 2.50 -7.97 0.19
C LEU A 156 3.04 -9.27 0.81
N ALA A 157 2.17 -10.17 1.26
CA ALA A 157 2.59 -11.47 1.77
C ALA A 157 3.20 -12.35 0.66
N ALA A 158 2.63 -12.35 -0.54
CA ALA A 158 3.18 -13.08 -1.69
C ALA A 158 4.53 -12.53 -2.14
N ILE A 159 4.67 -11.19 -2.18
CA ILE A 159 5.95 -10.52 -2.48
C ILE A 159 7.00 -10.90 -1.43
N ALA A 160 6.66 -10.79 -0.14
CA ALA A 160 7.58 -11.14 0.94
C ALA A 160 8.00 -12.62 0.91
N GLU A 161 7.10 -13.52 0.50
CA GLU A 161 7.44 -14.94 0.36
C GLU A 161 8.34 -15.21 -0.85
N ALA A 162 8.10 -14.54 -1.98
CA ALA A 162 8.98 -14.60 -3.14
C ALA A 162 10.39 -14.08 -2.80
N GLU A 163 10.48 -12.95 -2.07
CA GLU A 163 11.75 -12.40 -1.59
C GLU A 163 12.49 -13.38 -0.66
N ARG A 164 11.80 -14.04 0.27
CA ARG A 164 12.42 -15.08 1.12
C ARG A 164 12.91 -16.28 0.33
N ALA A 165 12.16 -16.72 -0.67
CA ALA A 165 12.57 -17.83 -1.53
C ALA A 165 13.82 -17.48 -2.36
N ILE A 166 13.89 -16.26 -2.89
CA ILE A 166 15.07 -15.75 -3.59
C ILE A 166 16.27 -15.69 -2.65
N ALA A 167 16.12 -15.07 -1.47
CA ALA A 167 17.19 -14.95 -0.48
C ALA A 167 17.70 -16.31 0.00
N ALA A 168 16.82 -17.30 0.19
CA ALA A 168 17.22 -18.66 0.56
C ALA A 168 18.04 -19.35 -0.54
N THR A 169 17.66 -19.18 -1.81
CA THR A 169 18.42 -19.71 -2.96
C THR A 169 19.78 -19.04 -3.09
N GLU A 170 19.86 -17.72 -2.90
CA GLU A 170 21.12 -16.96 -2.90
C GLU A 170 22.05 -17.41 -1.78
N ALA A 171 21.53 -17.64 -0.56
CA ALA A 171 22.30 -18.17 0.56
C ALA A 171 22.88 -19.57 0.27
N ILE A 172 22.06 -20.47 -0.32
CA ILE A 172 22.51 -21.81 -0.72
C ILE A 172 23.60 -21.73 -1.79
N LYS A 173 23.41 -20.88 -2.80
CA LYS A 173 24.40 -20.64 -3.86
C LYS A 173 25.69 -20.07 -3.31
N GLY A 174 25.59 -19.11 -2.40
CA GLY A 174 26.70 -18.53 -1.67
C GLY A 174 27.54 -19.56 -0.93
N ALA A 175 26.89 -20.39 -0.12
CA ALA A 175 27.56 -21.47 0.61
C ALA A 175 28.25 -22.46 -0.35
N ALA A 176 27.59 -22.83 -1.44
CA ALA A 176 28.17 -23.72 -2.45
C ALA A 176 29.39 -23.12 -3.16
N VAL A 177 29.39 -21.82 -3.46
CA VAL A 177 30.55 -21.11 -4.03
C VAL A 177 31.72 -21.08 -3.06
N LEU A 178 31.46 -20.80 -1.77
CA LEU A 178 32.52 -20.82 -0.75
C LEU A 178 33.09 -22.24 -0.58
N ASP A 179 32.24 -23.27 -0.65
CA ASP A 179 32.64 -24.68 -0.62
C ASP A 179 33.48 -25.08 -1.83
N THR A 180 33.10 -24.67 -3.04
CA THR A 180 33.89 -24.94 -4.25
C THR A 180 35.23 -24.21 -4.23
N LEU A 181 35.27 -22.94 -3.80
CA LEU A 181 36.51 -22.18 -3.62
C LEU A 181 37.45 -22.81 -2.57
N ALA A 182 36.91 -23.36 -1.49
CA ALA A 182 37.70 -24.04 -0.47
C ALA A 182 38.14 -25.46 -0.91
N PHE A 183 37.31 -26.18 -1.64
CA PHE A 183 37.56 -27.56 -2.06
C PHE A 183 38.59 -27.66 -3.19
N THR A 184 38.58 -26.75 -4.16
CA THR A 184 39.57 -26.71 -5.25
C THR A 184 41.00 -26.55 -4.71
N ALA A 185 41.17 -25.78 -3.64
CA ALA A 185 42.45 -25.64 -2.96
C ALA A 185 42.90 -26.93 -2.26
N ALA A 186 42.00 -27.61 -1.54
CA ALA A 186 42.33 -28.84 -0.81
C ALA A 186 42.68 -30.04 -1.71
N ALA A 187 42.09 -30.11 -2.91
CA ALA A 187 42.33 -31.18 -3.87
C ALA A 187 43.70 -31.09 -4.55
N GLU A 188 44.21 -29.88 -4.80
CA GLU A 188 45.51 -29.67 -5.48
C GLU A 188 46.70 -29.57 -4.52
N GLU A 189 46.47 -29.20 -3.25
CA GLU A 189 47.48 -29.27 -2.16
C GLU A 189 48.03 -30.70 -1.98
N ALA A 190 47.21 -31.71 -2.32
CA ALA A 190 47.57 -33.12 -2.28
C ALA A 190 48.47 -33.59 -3.45
N GLN A 191 48.64 -32.80 -4.54
CA GLN A 191 49.35 -33.24 -5.75
C GLN A 191 50.70 -32.55 -6.06
N ALA A 192 50.97 -31.29 -5.71
CA ALA A 192 52.34 -30.72 -5.57
C ALA A 192 52.31 -29.19 -5.32
N LEU A 193 53.23 -28.70 -4.46
CA LEU A 193 53.71 -27.31 -4.30
C LEU A 193 52.71 -26.18 -4.62
N MET A 194 51.94 -25.82 -3.59
CA MET A 194 51.18 -24.57 -3.37
C MET A 194 51.20 -23.55 -4.53
N ALA A 195 50.14 -23.55 -5.35
CA ALA A 195 49.76 -22.34 -6.06
C ALA A 195 49.26 -21.33 -5.02
N ASP A 196 50.04 -20.26 -4.80
CA ASP A 196 49.76 -19.16 -3.85
C ASP A 196 48.33 -18.61 -3.99
N GLU A 197 47.81 -18.63 -5.23
CA GLU A 197 46.46 -18.21 -5.60
C GLU A 197 45.35 -19.09 -4.99
N LEU A 198 45.51 -20.42 -4.96
CA LEU A 198 44.50 -21.34 -4.41
C LEU A 198 44.46 -21.28 -2.88
N VAL A 199 45.62 -21.12 -2.24
CA VAL A 199 45.70 -20.93 -0.79
C VAL A 199 45.02 -19.62 -0.39
N THR A 200 45.25 -18.55 -1.15
CA THR A 200 44.61 -17.24 -0.93
C THR A 200 43.09 -17.34 -1.10
N ALA A 201 42.61 -18.05 -2.11
CA ALA A 201 41.18 -18.27 -2.32
C ALA A 201 40.50 -19.03 -1.17
N ALA A 202 41.16 -20.07 -0.63
CA ALA A 202 40.64 -20.82 0.51
C ALA A 202 40.55 -19.97 1.79
N ILE A 203 41.58 -19.16 2.07
CA ILE A 203 41.59 -18.25 3.21
C ILE A 203 40.51 -17.18 3.05
N ALA A 204 40.35 -16.64 1.85
CA ALA A 204 39.32 -15.66 1.54
C ALA A 204 37.91 -16.23 1.72
N ALA A 205 37.66 -17.45 1.26
CA ALA A 205 36.38 -18.14 1.45
C ALA A 205 36.09 -18.41 2.94
N GLU A 206 37.08 -18.85 3.70
CA GLU A 206 36.92 -19.12 5.14
C GLU A 206 36.72 -17.83 5.96
N ALA A 207 37.39 -16.74 5.57
CA ALA A 207 37.17 -15.42 6.15
C ALA A 207 35.73 -14.95 5.90
N LEU A 208 35.21 -15.10 4.67
CA LEU A 208 33.82 -14.78 4.34
C LEU A 208 32.83 -15.63 5.16
N ARG A 209 33.02 -16.95 5.24
CA ARG A 209 32.19 -17.81 6.10
C ARG A 209 32.18 -17.34 7.55
N THR A 210 33.34 -16.96 8.07
CA THR A 210 33.46 -16.47 9.45
C THR A 210 32.69 -15.16 9.64
N LEU A 211 32.80 -14.22 8.69
CA LEU A 211 32.08 -12.96 8.71
C LEU A 211 30.56 -13.16 8.61
N MET A 212 30.11 -14.13 7.80
CA MET A 212 28.70 -14.53 7.75
C MET A 212 28.23 -15.14 9.07
N ALA A 213 29.03 -16.03 9.66
CA ALA A 213 28.70 -16.66 10.94
C ALA A 213 28.57 -15.67 12.11
N VAL A 214 29.29 -14.55 12.07
CA VAL A 214 29.17 -13.47 13.07
C VAL A 214 28.19 -12.35 12.66
N GLY A 215 27.52 -12.48 11.52
CA GLY A 215 26.51 -11.53 11.02
C GLY A 215 27.09 -10.20 10.54
N VAL A 216 28.37 -10.17 10.14
CA VAL A 216 29.03 -8.98 9.59
C VAL A 216 28.80 -8.87 8.08
N VAL A 217 28.60 -9.99 7.40
CA VAL A 217 28.19 -10.08 5.99
C VAL A 217 26.93 -10.92 5.97
N ASP A 218 25.82 -10.40 5.43
CA ASP A 218 24.63 -11.22 5.24
C ASP A 218 24.67 -12.01 3.92
N ASP A 219 23.73 -12.96 3.75
CA ASP A 219 23.67 -13.82 2.55
C ASP A 219 23.47 -13.01 1.26
N THR A 220 22.82 -11.84 1.32
CA THR A 220 22.59 -10.96 0.16
C THR A 220 23.81 -10.10 -0.19
N GLU A 221 24.70 -9.86 0.78
CA GLU A 221 25.93 -9.10 0.61
C GLU A 221 27.11 -9.93 0.10
N LEU A 222 26.96 -11.27 0.06
CA LEU A 222 28.06 -12.17 -0.29
C LEU A 222 28.62 -11.94 -1.69
N GLU A 223 27.77 -11.72 -2.71
CA GLU A 223 28.24 -11.44 -4.08
C GLU A 223 29.10 -10.16 -4.09
N THR A 224 28.62 -9.12 -3.41
CA THR A 224 29.35 -7.84 -3.27
C THR A 224 30.68 -8.06 -2.56
N ALA A 225 30.71 -8.90 -1.52
CA ALA A 225 31.92 -9.22 -0.78
C ALA A 225 32.93 -10.02 -1.63
N ILE A 226 32.46 -10.97 -2.45
CA ILE A 226 33.29 -11.72 -3.41
C ILE A 226 33.87 -10.78 -4.46
N VAL A 227 33.06 -9.88 -5.04
CA VAL A 227 33.52 -8.87 -6.01
C VAL A 227 34.60 -7.98 -5.39
N ALA A 228 34.42 -7.53 -4.15
CA ALA A 228 35.41 -6.71 -3.45
C ALA A 228 36.75 -7.45 -3.26
N LEU A 229 36.71 -8.77 -3.03
CA LEU A 229 37.93 -9.59 -2.94
C LEU A 229 38.61 -9.77 -4.29
N VAL A 230 37.84 -9.87 -5.38
CA VAL A 230 38.39 -9.88 -6.75
C VAL A 230 39.06 -8.54 -7.07
N GLU A 231 38.41 -7.42 -6.75
CA GLU A 231 38.98 -6.08 -6.93
C GLU A 231 40.24 -5.85 -6.08
N ALA A 232 40.30 -6.44 -4.89
CA ALA A 232 41.47 -6.43 -4.02
C ALA A 232 42.60 -7.35 -4.50
N GLY A 233 42.37 -8.16 -5.55
CA GLY A 233 43.33 -9.13 -6.08
C GLY A 233 43.53 -10.37 -5.18
N LEU A 234 42.61 -10.59 -4.23
CA LEU A 234 42.63 -11.76 -3.33
C LEU A 234 41.91 -12.96 -3.95
N LEU A 235 41.04 -12.72 -4.94
CA LEU A 235 40.39 -13.76 -5.74
C LEU A 235 40.61 -13.49 -7.23
N SER A 236 40.90 -14.55 -7.99
CA SER A 236 40.95 -14.48 -9.45
C SER A 236 39.55 -14.56 -10.05
N PRO A 237 39.22 -13.71 -11.05
CA PRO A 237 37.94 -13.79 -11.74
C PRO A 237 37.65 -15.18 -12.33
N ASP A 238 38.68 -15.86 -12.84
CA ASP A 238 38.54 -17.18 -13.47
C ASP A 238 38.19 -18.26 -12.45
N LEU A 239 38.78 -18.19 -11.25
CA LEU A 239 38.46 -19.10 -10.15
C LEU A 239 37.06 -18.88 -9.61
N VAL A 240 36.61 -17.62 -9.49
CA VAL A 240 35.26 -17.29 -9.06
C VAL A 240 34.23 -17.77 -10.09
N ALA A 241 34.51 -17.59 -11.39
CA ALA A 241 33.65 -18.08 -12.45
C ALA A 241 33.50 -19.61 -12.43
N ASP A 242 34.61 -20.36 -12.31
CA ASP A 242 34.57 -21.83 -12.21
C ASP A 242 33.86 -22.31 -10.94
N ALA A 243 34.03 -21.60 -9.82
CA ALA A 243 33.33 -21.88 -8.57
C ALA A 243 31.81 -21.67 -8.68
N LEU A 244 31.38 -20.61 -9.38
CA LEU A 244 29.97 -20.31 -9.68
C LEU A 244 29.35 -21.38 -10.58
N ASP A 245 30.02 -21.76 -11.67
CA ASP A 245 29.52 -22.79 -12.59
C ASP A 245 29.36 -24.15 -11.88
N LYS A 246 30.31 -24.51 -11.01
CA LYS A 246 30.24 -25.74 -10.20
C LYS A 246 29.14 -25.67 -9.14
N ALA A 247 28.95 -24.52 -8.50
CA ALA A 247 27.87 -24.32 -7.54
C ALA A 247 26.50 -24.45 -8.22
N ASP A 248 26.31 -23.82 -9.39
CA ASP A 248 25.08 -23.91 -10.17
C ASP A 248 24.78 -25.34 -10.62
N ALA A 249 25.80 -26.08 -11.08
CA ALA A 249 25.66 -27.49 -11.44
C ALA A 249 25.29 -28.37 -10.22
N ALA A 250 25.87 -28.09 -9.05
CA ALA A 250 25.57 -28.83 -7.82
C ALA A 250 24.15 -28.57 -7.33
N ILE A 251 23.69 -27.31 -7.37
CA ILE A 251 22.32 -26.92 -6.99
C ILE A 251 21.31 -27.58 -7.94
N ALA A 252 21.53 -27.52 -9.25
CA ALA A 252 20.66 -28.15 -10.23
C ALA A 252 20.54 -29.68 -10.01
N ALA A 253 21.64 -30.35 -9.67
CA ALA A 253 21.63 -31.78 -9.37
C ALA A 253 20.87 -32.11 -8.07
N ILE A 254 20.95 -31.25 -7.06
CA ILE A 254 20.17 -31.37 -5.81
C ILE A 254 18.69 -31.18 -6.11
N GLU A 255 18.31 -30.15 -6.87
CA GLU A 255 16.93 -29.88 -7.26
C GLU A 255 16.32 -31.05 -8.05
N GLU A 256 17.06 -31.62 -9.02
CA GLU A 256 16.62 -32.80 -9.78
C GLU A 256 16.43 -34.01 -8.87
N THR A 257 17.33 -34.21 -7.90
CA THR A 257 17.23 -35.31 -6.93
C THR A 257 16.03 -35.13 -6.00
N LEU A 258 15.75 -33.92 -5.53
CA LEU A 258 14.60 -33.60 -4.70
C LEU A 258 13.28 -33.75 -5.48
N ALA A 259 13.23 -33.32 -6.73
CA ALA A 259 12.07 -33.51 -7.62
C ALA A 259 11.80 -35.00 -7.86
N ALA A 260 12.84 -35.79 -8.15
CA ALA A 260 12.72 -37.23 -8.32
C ALA A 260 12.26 -37.95 -7.03
N GLN A 261 12.69 -37.48 -5.85
CA GLN A 261 12.23 -38.00 -4.55
C GLN A 261 10.77 -37.64 -4.25
N ALA A 262 10.31 -36.45 -4.64
CA ALA A 262 8.91 -36.04 -4.53
C ALA A 262 7.98 -36.85 -5.45
N GLU A 263 8.49 -37.34 -6.59
CA GLU A 263 7.75 -38.23 -7.50
C GLU A 263 7.81 -39.72 -7.12
N THR A 264 8.77 -40.15 -6.28
CA THR A 264 8.99 -41.58 -5.94
C THR A 264 8.63 -42.03 -4.52
N GLY A 265 8.29 -41.12 -3.58
CA GLY A 265 7.60 -41.45 -2.31
C GLY A 265 6.09 -41.20 -2.44
N VAL A 266 5.16 -42.15 -2.21
CA VAL A 266 4.90 -43.02 -1.03
C VAL A 266 4.62 -42.22 0.24
#